data_AF-A0A6L9ELQ8-F1
#
_entry.id   AF-A0A6L9ELQ8-F1
#
_cell.length_a   1.000
_cell.length_b   1.000
_cell.length_c   1.000
_cell.angle_alpha   90.00
_cell.angle_beta   90.00
_cell.angle_gamma   90.00
#
_symmetry.space_group_name_H-M   'P 1'
#
loop_
_entity.id
_entity.type
_entity.pdbx_description
1 polymer ?
#
loop_
_entity_poly.entity_id
_entity_poly.type
_entity_poly.pdbx_seq_one_letter_code
_entity_poly.pdbx_strand_id
1 'polypeptide(L)'
;MIQINESDMLFGDFEEESVFQIENSKLHKNVGNGIKVVEFILLSIENELSFIEAKSSSPKPVKDNIIRFNEFINEISDKFIHSFNLYYSAILQRCKECEELNPSFMNLDNSQINFKFILVIKGHRTEWLMPLSDALKESLSYHNTIWKSKVIVFNDELAKKYKLIK
;
A
#
# COMPACT_ATOMS: atom_id res chain seq x y z
N MET A 1 14.76 -11.52 8.77
CA MET A 1 13.41 -11.89 8.30
C MET A 1 12.34 -11.41 9.27
N ILE A 2 11.32 -10.72 8.76
CA ILE A 2 10.19 -10.16 9.49
C ILE A 2 8.86 -10.67 8.92
N GLN A 3 7.85 -10.77 9.79
CA GLN A 3 6.47 -11.09 9.47
C GLN A 3 5.54 -10.01 10.00
N ILE A 4 4.43 -9.77 9.30
CA ILE A 4 3.45 -8.75 9.66
C ILE A 4 2.07 -9.41 9.63
N ASN A 5 1.31 -9.32 10.71
CA ASN A 5 -0.02 -9.92 10.81
C ASN A 5 -1.08 -8.83 10.65
N GLU A 6 -1.73 -8.80 9.48
CA GLU A 6 -2.76 -7.80 9.18
C GLU A 6 -3.99 -8.41 8.52
N SER A 7 -5.17 -7.94 8.93
CA SER A 7 -6.45 -8.40 8.38
C SER A 7 -6.59 -9.94 8.35
N ASP A 8 -6.13 -10.59 9.42
CA ASP A 8 -6.05 -12.05 9.57
C ASP A 8 -5.22 -12.77 8.48
N MET A 9 -4.22 -12.10 7.93
CA MET A 9 -3.24 -12.63 6.99
C MET A 9 -1.82 -12.41 7.52
N LEU A 10 -0.95 -13.41 7.36
CA LEU A 10 0.45 -13.33 7.76
C LEU A 10 1.32 -12.99 6.54
N PHE A 11 1.74 -11.73 6.43
CA PHE A 11 2.65 -11.26 5.39
C PHE A 11 4.10 -11.62 5.71
N GLY A 12 4.88 -11.91 4.66
CA GLY A 12 6.29 -12.31 4.75
C GLY A 12 6.55 -13.79 4.44
N ASP A 13 7.73 -14.33 4.73
CA ASP A 13 8.88 -13.68 5.38
C ASP A 13 9.58 -12.68 4.46
N PHE A 14 9.80 -11.46 4.94
CA PHE A 14 10.54 -10.43 4.21
C PHE A 14 11.85 -10.11 4.92
N GLU A 15 12.86 -9.65 4.17
CA GLU A 15 14.06 -9.12 4.82
C GLU A 15 13.72 -7.84 5.58
N GLU A 16 14.29 -7.67 6.78
CA GLU A 16 13.93 -6.53 7.64
C GLU A 16 14.26 -5.19 6.97
N GLU A 17 15.38 -5.13 6.26
CA GLU A 17 15.82 -3.96 5.49
C GLU A 17 14.93 -3.68 4.26
N SER A 18 14.08 -4.63 3.86
CA SER A 18 13.16 -4.48 2.73
C SER A 18 11.79 -3.98 3.14
N VAL A 19 11.53 -3.82 4.43
CA VAL A 19 10.21 -3.49 4.98
C VAL A 19 10.26 -2.19 5.77
N PHE A 20 9.30 -1.31 5.51
CA PHE A 20 9.02 -0.17 6.35
C PHE A 20 7.57 -0.20 6.82
N GLN A 21 7.35 -0.52 8.11
CA GLN A 21 6.02 -0.56 8.74
C GLN A 21 5.52 0.86 9.03
N ILE A 22 5.12 1.56 7.96
CA ILE A 22 4.75 2.98 8.00
C ILE A 22 3.61 3.27 8.98
N GLU A 23 2.63 2.37 9.15
CA GLU A 23 1.53 2.57 10.11
C GLU A 23 2.04 2.72 11.56
N ASN A 24 3.05 1.92 11.92
CA ASN A 24 3.65 1.87 13.25
C ASN A 24 4.79 2.88 13.46
N SER A 25 5.19 3.59 12.41
CA SER A 25 6.34 4.51 12.38
C SER A 25 6.15 5.78 13.22
N LYS A 26 7.26 6.37 13.67
CA LYS A 26 7.29 7.71 14.25
C LYS A 26 6.89 8.77 13.22
N LEU A 27 7.24 8.56 11.95
CA LEU A 27 6.84 9.43 10.85
C LEU A 27 5.31 9.62 10.81
N HIS A 28 4.56 8.54 10.90
CA HIS A 28 3.10 8.60 10.92
C HIS A 28 2.57 9.22 12.23
N LYS A 29 3.13 8.85 13.39
CA LYS A 29 2.69 9.36 14.70
C LYS A 29 2.82 10.89 14.84
N ASN A 30 3.77 11.51 14.14
CA ASN A 30 4.09 12.92 14.31
C ASN A 30 3.38 13.87 13.33
N VAL A 31 2.82 13.37 12.22
CA VAL A 31 2.10 14.22 11.25
C VAL A 31 0.70 14.64 11.70
N GLY A 32 0.19 14.06 12.79
CA GLY A 32 -1.07 14.45 13.43
C GLY A 32 -2.31 13.81 12.81
N ASN A 33 -3.48 14.31 13.21
CA ASN A 33 -4.77 13.71 12.85
C ASN A 33 -5.13 13.95 11.37
N GLY A 34 -5.79 12.97 10.76
CA GLY A 34 -6.36 13.07 9.40
C GLY A 34 -5.49 12.43 8.31
N ILE A 35 -4.25 12.07 8.62
CA ILE A 35 -3.42 11.23 7.74
C ILE A 35 -3.79 9.77 7.98
N LYS A 36 -4.09 9.04 6.90
CA LYS A 36 -4.30 7.59 6.92
C LYS A 36 -3.17 6.98 6.12
N VAL A 37 -2.47 5.98 6.64
CA VAL A 37 -1.41 5.29 5.91
C VAL A 37 -1.76 3.83 5.68
N VAL A 38 -1.05 3.22 4.74
CA VAL A 38 -1.07 1.77 4.53
C VAL A 38 -0.34 1.06 5.66
N GLU A 39 -0.49 -0.25 5.73
CA GLU A 39 0.14 -1.08 6.76
C GLU A 39 1.68 -0.99 6.70
N PHE A 40 2.25 -1.21 5.51
CA PHE A 40 3.69 -1.17 5.29
C PHE A 40 4.08 -0.90 3.83
N ILE A 41 5.36 -0.56 3.64
CA ILE A 41 6.01 -0.42 2.34
C ILE A 41 7.04 -1.54 2.20
N LEU A 42 7.04 -2.21 1.06
CA LEU A 42 7.95 -3.29 0.71
C LEU A 42 8.82 -2.88 -0.48
N LEU A 43 10.13 -2.96 -0.31
CA LEU A 43 11.12 -2.80 -1.36
C LEU A 43 11.51 -4.18 -1.91
N SER A 44 11.28 -4.41 -3.20
CA SER A 44 11.72 -5.66 -3.85
C SER A 44 13.10 -5.53 -4.47
N ILE A 45 13.74 -6.67 -4.73
CA ILE A 45 15.02 -6.75 -5.46
C ILE A 45 14.93 -6.24 -6.92
N GLU A 46 13.72 -6.10 -7.47
CA GLU A 46 13.48 -5.63 -8.84
C GLU A 46 13.25 -4.10 -8.89
N ASN A 47 13.73 -3.36 -7.89
CA ASN A 47 13.52 -1.91 -7.75
C ASN A 47 12.02 -1.53 -7.75
N GLU A 48 11.20 -2.37 -7.12
CA GLU A 48 9.78 -2.08 -6.94
C GLU A 48 9.51 -1.62 -5.51
N LEU A 49 8.86 -0.46 -5.38
CA LEU A 49 8.43 0.07 -4.10
C LEU A 49 6.90 -0.10 -3.99
N SER A 50 6.50 -1.07 -3.17
CA SER A 50 5.10 -1.49 -3.01
C SER A 50 4.52 -0.95 -1.71
N PHE A 51 3.46 -0.15 -1.79
CA PHE A 51 2.66 0.30 -0.65
C PHE A 51 1.52 -0.69 -0.47
N ILE A 52 1.47 -1.37 0.68
CA ILE A 52 0.60 -2.53 0.88
C ILE A 52 -0.45 -2.22 1.94
N GLU A 53 -1.71 -2.23 1.51
CA GLU A 53 -2.89 -2.18 2.37
C GLU A 53 -3.51 -3.58 2.47
N ALA A 54 -3.93 -3.97 3.67
CA ALA A 54 -4.63 -5.22 3.90
C ALA A 54 -6.05 -4.95 4.41
N LYS A 55 -7.04 -5.70 3.90
CA LYS A 55 -8.42 -5.67 4.41
C LYS A 55 -8.96 -7.09 4.60
N SER A 56 -9.81 -7.27 5.60
CA SER A 56 -10.53 -8.54 5.83
C SER A 56 -11.79 -8.67 4.96
N SER A 57 -12.28 -7.57 4.38
CA SER A 57 -13.47 -7.55 3.53
C SER A 57 -13.54 -6.27 2.69
N SER A 58 -14.48 -6.23 1.74
CA SER A 58 -14.85 -5.00 1.01
C SER A 58 -16.36 -4.94 0.78
N PRO A 59 -16.93 -3.73 0.63
CA PRO A 59 -18.29 -3.55 0.15
C PRO A 59 -18.47 -4.14 -1.27
N LYS A 60 -19.68 -4.62 -1.57
CA LYS A 60 -20.07 -5.04 -2.92
C LYS A 60 -20.41 -3.83 -3.80
N PRO A 61 -20.00 -3.81 -5.08
CA PRO A 61 -20.31 -2.75 -6.04
C PRO A 61 -21.71 -2.92 -6.64
N VAL A 62 -22.75 -2.87 -5.81
CA VAL A 62 -24.16 -2.98 -6.22
C VAL A 62 -24.91 -1.71 -5.85
N LYS A 63 -26.03 -1.41 -6.52
CA LYS A 63 -26.78 -0.14 -6.34
C LYS A 63 -27.04 0.22 -4.88
N ASP A 64 -27.50 -0.74 -4.08
CA ASP A 64 -27.86 -0.51 -2.68
C ASP A 64 -26.65 -0.28 -1.76
N ASN A 65 -25.43 -0.53 -2.25
CA ASN A 65 -24.19 -0.44 -1.50
C ASN A 65 -23.13 0.43 -2.18
N ILE A 66 -23.51 1.18 -3.22
CA ILE A 66 -22.57 1.96 -4.05
C ILE A 66 -21.93 3.10 -3.27
N ILE A 67 -22.65 3.72 -2.33
CA ILE A 67 -22.12 4.79 -1.48
C ILE A 67 -20.97 4.25 -0.63
N ARG A 68 -21.20 3.15 0.10
CA ARG A 68 -20.17 2.49 0.92
C ARG A 68 -19.01 1.97 0.08
N PHE A 69 -19.29 1.49 -1.14
CA PHE A 69 -18.24 1.10 -2.08
C PHE A 69 -17.35 2.29 -2.44
N ASN A 70 -17.93 3.42 -2.81
CA ASN A 70 -17.18 4.63 -3.14
C ASN A 70 -16.40 5.17 -1.94
N GLU A 71 -16.99 5.16 -0.74
CA GLU A 71 -16.31 5.53 0.51
C GLU A 71 -15.09 4.63 0.78
N PHE A 72 -15.23 3.32 0.58
CA PHE A 72 -14.13 2.37 0.70
C PHE A 72 -13.03 2.67 -0.32
N ILE A 73 -13.37 2.87 -1.59
CA ILE A 73 -12.38 3.22 -2.63
C ILE A 73 -11.64 4.51 -2.28
N ASN A 74 -12.35 5.54 -1.82
CA ASN A 74 -11.75 6.80 -1.39
C ASN A 74 -10.82 6.60 -0.19
N GLU A 75 -11.21 5.82 0.82
CA GLU A 75 -10.35 5.52 1.97
C GLU A 75 -9.05 4.84 1.55
N ILE A 76 -9.12 3.83 0.68
CA ILE A 76 -7.94 3.13 0.20
C ILE A 76 -7.06 4.05 -0.65
N SER A 77 -7.66 4.84 -1.55
CA SER A 77 -6.93 5.83 -2.35
C SER A 77 -6.22 6.85 -1.47
N ASP A 78 -6.89 7.38 -0.44
CA ASP A 78 -6.30 8.29 0.54
C ASP A 78 -5.11 7.62 1.24
N LYS A 79 -5.27 6.38 1.72
CA LYS A 79 -4.18 5.63 2.35
C LYS A 79 -2.96 5.51 1.44
N PHE A 80 -3.14 5.17 0.17
CA PHE A 80 -2.02 5.09 -0.78
C PHE A 80 -1.34 6.43 -1.01
N ILE A 81 -2.11 7.49 -1.26
CA ILE A 81 -1.56 8.82 -1.58
C ILE A 81 -0.89 9.45 -0.37
N HIS A 82 -1.50 9.36 0.80
CA HIS A 82 -0.91 9.82 2.05
C HIS A 82 0.39 9.08 2.38
N SER A 83 0.42 7.75 2.21
CA SER A 83 1.63 6.97 2.45
C SER A 83 2.75 7.33 1.49
N PHE A 84 2.41 7.48 0.20
CA PHE A 84 3.34 7.94 -0.82
C PHE A 84 3.92 9.32 -0.47
N ASN A 85 3.06 10.27 -0.15
CA ASN A 85 3.47 11.63 0.21
C ASN A 85 4.31 11.65 1.50
N LEU A 86 3.93 10.85 2.50
CA LEU A 86 4.66 10.76 3.76
C LEU A 86 6.05 10.16 3.54
N TYR A 87 6.14 9.05 2.81
CA TYR A 87 7.40 8.44 2.43
C TYR A 87 8.30 9.42 1.68
N TYR A 88 7.80 10.07 0.62
CA TYR A 88 8.59 11.01 -0.16
C TYR A 88 8.92 12.30 0.60
N SER A 89 8.09 12.73 1.55
CA SER A 89 8.45 13.82 2.45
C SER A 89 9.69 13.46 3.29
N ALA A 90 9.84 12.19 3.65
CA ALA A 90 10.99 11.70 4.38
C ALA A 90 12.24 11.56 3.52
N ILE A 91 12.11 11.02 2.31
CA ILE A 91 13.20 10.98 1.32
C ILE A 91 13.72 12.38 1.01
N LEU A 92 12.82 13.36 0.90
CA LEU A 92 13.17 14.76 0.65
C LEU A 92 13.57 15.53 1.93
N GLN A 93 13.73 14.84 3.06
CA GLN A 93 14.16 15.40 4.36
C GLN A 93 13.28 16.58 4.84
N ARG A 94 11.98 16.49 4.59
CA ARG A 94 10.99 17.49 5.02
C ARG A 94 10.40 17.20 6.40
N CYS A 95 10.59 15.99 6.92
CA CYS A 95 10.35 15.62 8.32
C CYS A 95 11.63 15.78 9.17
N LYS A 96 11.51 15.80 10.50
CA LYS A 96 12.68 15.71 11.39
C LYS A 96 13.02 14.26 11.73
N GLU A 97 12.04 13.36 11.59
CA GLU A 97 12.08 11.97 12.02
C GLU A 97 12.44 11.00 10.89
N CYS A 98 13.05 11.51 9.82
CA CYS A 98 13.38 10.71 8.65
C CYS A 98 14.50 9.66 8.91
N GLU A 99 15.11 9.68 10.10
CA GLU A 99 16.14 8.71 10.55
C GLU A 99 15.61 7.28 10.78
N GLU A 100 14.29 7.08 10.84
CA GLU A 100 13.69 5.73 11.02
C GLU A 100 13.77 4.88 9.75
N LEU A 101 13.91 5.49 8.58
CA LEU A 101 13.99 4.77 7.32
C LEU A 101 15.34 4.08 7.19
N ASN A 102 15.30 2.78 6.88
CA ASN A 102 16.52 2.03 6.56
C ASN A 102 17.23 2.68 5.34
N PRO A 103 18.58 2.72 5.32
CA PRO A 103 19.34 3.21 4.18
C PRO A 103 18.94 2.62 2.82
N SER A 104 18.43 1.39 2.79
CA SER A 104 17.88 0.74 1.59
C SER A 104 16.75 1.55 0.93
N PHE A 105 15.92 2.23 1.71
CA PHE A 105 14.84 3.10 1.24
C PHE A 105 15.34 4.52 0.92
N MET A 106 16.26 5.05 1.73
CA MET A 106 16.77 6.42 1.56
C MET A 106 17.63 6.59 0.31
N ASN A 107 18.40 5.56 -0.06
CA ASN A 107 19.42 5.64 -1.11
C ASN A 107 18.94 5.08 -2.46
N LEU A 108 17.63 4.91 -2.65
CA LEU A 108 17.06 4.43 -3.92
C LEU A 108 17.31 5.44 -5.05
N ASP A 109 17.65 4.92 -6.22
CA ASP A 109 17.56 5.70 -7.45
C ASP A 109 16.09 5.83 -7.86
N ASN A 110 15.45 6.88 -7.36
CA ASN A 110 14.04 7.18 -7.59
C ASN A 110 13.68 7.36 -9.09
N SER A 111 14.66 7.52 -9.99
CA SER A 111 14.39 7.57 -11.43
C SER A 111 14.09 6.19 -12.04
N GLN A 112 14.51 5.11 -11.37
CA GLN A 112 14.36 3.72 -11.83
C GLN A 112 13.30 2.93 -11.06
N ILE A 113 12.76 3.49 -9.97
CA ILE A 113 11.79 2.80 -9.12
C ILE A 113 10.44 2.64 -9.82
N ASN A 114 9.88 1.43 -9.69
CA ASN A 114 8.50 1.14 -10.07
C ASN A 114 7.59 1.20 -8.84
N PHE A 115 6.64 2.13 -8.83
CA PHE A 115 5.68 2.26 -7.73
C PHE A 115 4.50 1.31 -7.90
N LYS A 116 4.16 0.57 -6.84
CA LYS A 116 2.97 -0.26 -6.77
C LYS A 116 2.11 0.11 -5.57
N PHE A 117 0.82 0.27 -5.80
CA PHE A 117 -0.21 0.36 -4.77
C PHE A 117 -0.95 -0.97 -4.76
N ILE A 118 -0.80 -1.73 -3.68
CA ILE A 118 -1.31 -3.10 -3.57
C ILE A 118 -2.34 -3.15 -2.46
N LEU A 119 -3.57 -3.52 -2.81
CA LEU A 119 -4.61 -3.87 -1.85
C LEU A 119 -4.74 -5.40 -1.80
N VAL A 120 -4.61 -5.99 -0.62
CA VAL A 120 -4.83 -7.42 -0.40
C VAL A 120 -6.09 -7.61 0.44
N ILE A 121 -7.03 -8.44 -0.05
CA ILE A 121 -8.31 -8.68 0.62
C ILE A 121 -8.50 -10.16 0.89
N LYS A 122 -8.69 -10.51 2.16
CA LYS A 122 -8.86 -11.91 2.57
C LYS A 122 -10.19 -12.50 2.07
N GLY A 123 -10.16 -13.71 1.52
CA GLY A 123 -11.35 -14.52 1.24
C GLY A 123 -12.16 -14.07 0.03
N HIS A 124 -11.65 -13.12 -0.77
CA HIS A 124 -12.30 -12.67 -2.00
C HIS A 124 -12.13 -13.69 -3.13
N ARG A 125 -13.17 -13.86 -3.95
CA ARG A 125 -13.05 -14.57 -5.23
C ARG A 125 -12.34 -13.70 -6.25
N THR A 126 -11.57 -14.30 -7.15
CA THR A 126 -10.86 -13.58 -8.21
C THR A 126 -11.79 -12.72 -9.07
N GLU A 127 -13.01 -13.20 -9.35
CA GLU A 127 -14.03 -12.44 -10.10
C GLU A 127 -14.47 -11.13 -9.42
N TRP A 128 -14.29 -11.01 -8.09
CA TRP A 128 -14.68 -9.82 -7.32
C TRP A 128 -13.58 -8.75 -7.29
N LEU A 129 -12.37 -9.07 -7.78
CA LEU A 129 -11.23 -8.15 -7.74
C LEU A 129 -11.33 -7.07 -8.81
N MET A 130 -11.94 -7.39 -9.97
CA MET A 130 -11.97 -6.48 -11.12
C MET A 130 -12.68 -5.15 -10.81
N PRO A 131 -13.89 -5.11 -10.22
CA PRO A 131 -14.53 -3.85 -9.87
C PRO A 131 -13.72 -2.96 -8.91
N LEU A 132 -13.03 -3.59 -7.95
CA LEU A 132 -12.15 -2.87 -7.00
C LEU A 132 -10.92 -2.31 -7.73
N SER A 133 -10.30 -3.13 -8.59
CA SER A 133 -9.14 -2.73 -9.36
C SER A 133 -9.45 -1.56 -10.29
N ASP A 134 -10.57 -1.61 -10.99
CA ASP A 134 -10.97 -0.56 -11.94
C ASP A 134 -11.27 0.74 -11.20
N ALA A 135 -12.05 0.69 -10.11
CA ALA A 135 -12.39 1.86 -9.33
C ALA A 135 -11.15 2.52 -8.68
N LEU A 136 -10.20 1.75 -8.15
CA LEU A 136 -8.95 2.29 -7.62
C LEU A 136 -8.06 2.88 -8.72
N LYS A 137 -7.98 2.23 -9.89
CA LYS A 137 -7.22 2.77 -11.04
C LYS A 137 -7.80 4.08 -11.54
N GLU A 138 -9.12 4.21 -11.56
CA GLU A 138 -9.82 5.45 -11.91
C GLU A 138 -9.54 6.55 -10.88
N SER A 139 -9.75 6.24 -9.59
CA SER A 139 -9.51 7.16 -8.47
C SER A 139 -8.05 7.66 -8.41
N LEU A 140 -7.10 6.79 -8.74
CA LEU A 140 -5.65 7.08 -8.71
C LEU A 140 -5.07 7.40 -10.10
N SER A 141 -5.92 7.66 -11.11
CA SER A 141 -5.51 7.84 -12.51
C SER A 141 -4.47 8.95 -12.69
N TYR A 142 -4.61 10.06 -11.97
CA TYR A 142 -3.64 11.15 -12.00
C TYR A 142 -2.27 10.71 -11.47
N HIS A 143 -2.24 9.95 -10.37
CA HIS A 143 -1.01 9.47 -9.77
C HIS A 143 -0.34 8.44 -10.69
N ASN A 144 -1.11 7.52 -11.26
CA ASN A 144 -0.65 6.55 -12.26
C ASN A 144 -0.04 7.24 -13.48
N THR A 145 -0.57 8.38 -13.90
CA THR A 145 -0.05 9.13 -15.05
C THR A 145 1.22 9.89 -14.71
N ILE A 146 1.24 10.62 -13.59
CA ILE A 146 2.36 11.49 -13.19
C ILE A 146 3.55 10.65 -12.74
N TRP A 147 3.30 9.68 -11.86
CA TRP A 147 4.33 8.89 -11.19
C TRP A 147 4.56 7.53 -11.84
N LYS A 148 3.82 7.19 -12.90
CA LYS A 148 3.90 5.87 -13.56
C LYS A 148 3.64 4.71 -12.59
N SER A 149 2.84 4.96 -11.55
CA SER A 149 2.46 3.96 -10.55
C SER A 149 1.48 2.94 -11.11
N LYS A 150 1.46 1.75 -10.50
CA LYS A 150 0.52 0.68 -10.81
C LYS A 150 -0.35 0.34 -9.61
N VAL A 151 -1.64 0.13 -9.85
CA VAL A 151 -2.59 -0.36 -8.84
C VAL A 151 -2.84 -1.85 -9.06
N ILE A 152 -2.72 -2.64 -7.99
CA ILE A 152 -2.91 -4.08 -7.98
C ILE A 152 -3.86 -4.44 -6.84
N VAL A 153 -4.82 -5.33 -7.11
CA VAL A 153 -5.72 -5.87 -6.08
C VAL A 153 -5.57 -7.38 -6.07
N PHE A 154 -5.30 -7.95 -4.90
CA PHE A 154 -5.15 -9.38 -4.70
C PHE A 154 -6.20 -9.89 -3.71
N ASN A 155 -6.66 -11.11 -3.93
CA ASN A 155 -7.16 -11.94 -2.85
C ASN A 155 -5.99 -12.66 -2.15
N ASP A 156 -6.29 -13.39 -1.08
CA ASP A 156 -5.32 -14.20 -0.34
C ASP A 156 -4.65 -15.28 -1.21
N GLU A 157 -5.39 -15.95 -2.11
CA GLU A 157 -4.80 -16.95 -3.02
C GLU A 157 -3.72 -16.34 -3.94
N LEU A 158 -4.01 -15.19 -4.56
CA LEU A 158 -3.05 -14.48 -5.39
C LEU A 158 -1.89 -13.93 -4.54
N ALA A 159 -2.17 -13.36 -3.38
CA ALA A 159 -1.12 -12.87 -2.48
C ALA A 159 -0.13 -13.99 -2.07
N LYS A 160 -0.61 -15.22 -1.84
CA LYS A 160 0.24 -16.40 -1.62
C LYS A 160 1.07 -16.75 -2.85
N LYS A 161 0.44 -16.77 -4.04
CA LYS A 161 1.12 -17.03 -5.31
C LYS A 161 2.26 -16.05 -5.59
N TYR A 162 2.06 -14.78 -5.25
CA TYR A 162 3.05 -13.71 -5.36
C TYR A 162 3.97 -13.60 -4.12
N LYS A 163 3.90 -14.55 -3.19
CA LYS A 163 4.74 -14.63 -1.97
C LYS A 163 4.66 -13.39 -1.08
N LEU A 164 3.51 -12.72 -1.06
CA LEU A 164 3.24 -11.63 -0.12
C LEU A 164 2.78 -12.15 1.24
N ILE A 165 2.04 -13.27 1.27
CA ILE A 165 1.52 -13.89 2.50
C ILE A 165 1.81 -15.40 2.52
N LYS A 166 1.76 -15.98 3.72
CA LYS A 166 1.89 -17.42 3.98
C LYS A 166 0.56 -18.17 3.93
#